data_AF-A0A8T5QC15-F1
#
_entry.id   AF-A0A8T5QC15-F1
#
_cell.length_a   1.000
_cell.length_b   1.000
_cell.length_c   1.000
_cell.angle_alpha   90.00
_cell.angle_beta   90.00
_cell.angle_gamma   90.00
#
_symmetry.space_group_name_H-M   'P 1'
#
loop_
_entity.id
_entity.type
_entity.pdbx_description
1 polymer ?
#
loop_
_entity_poly.entity_id
_entity_poly.type
_entity_poly.pdbx_seq_one_letter_code
_entity_poly.pdbx_strand_id
1 'polypeptide(L)'
;KEFYIYTEEGKQFLKDLFSQANIEAYVRVLPPYPEQINNESIDYVVAINAAFELMATPYQGKPADIEGIITETHKKLKNNGSFIVQGLTSNDIDLFRMHVCDAIKKKKLSFEEDYEFLGSLEGPFSFAGMGYWARWEKKK
;
A
#
# COMPACT_ATOMS: atom_id res chain seq x y z
N LYS A 1 -18.16 -15.40 -6.23
CA LYS A 1 -17.04 -14.63 -6.82
C LYS A 1 -16.13 -14.16 -5.67
N GLU A 2 -15.69 -15.13 -4.86
CA GLU A 2 -15.17 -14.93 -3.50
C GLU A 2 -14.07 -15.96 -3.14
N PHE A 3 -13.78 -16.87 -4.07
CA PHE A 3 -12.85 -17.99 -3.89
C PHE A 3 -11.48 -17.54 -3.38
N TYR A 4 -10.94 -16.45 -3.92
CA TYR A 4 -9.60 -15.96 -3.63
C TYR A 4 -9.42 -15.40 -2.21
N ILE A 5 -10.51 -15.05 -1.53
CA ILE A 5 -10.47 -14.38 -0.22
C ILE A 5 -10.79 -15.37 0.91
N TYR A 6 -11.71 -16.31 0.68
CA TYR A 6 -12.23 -17.19 1.74
C TYR A 6 -11.71 -18.64 1.69
N THR A 7 -10.87 -18.99 0.72
CA THR A 7 -10.26 -20.34 0.64
C THR A 7 -8.74 -20.26 0.77
N GLU A 8 -8.13 -21.27 1.41
CA GLU A 8 -6.67 -21.34 1.55
C GLU A 8 -5.97 -21.49 0.19
N GLU A 9 -6.58 -22.22 -0.74
CA GLU A 9 -6.11 -22.37 -2.12
C GLU A 9 -6.11 -21.03 -2.87
N GLY A 10 -7.20 -20.27 -2.74
CA GLY A 10 -7.31 -18.94 -3.34
C GLY A 10 -6.31 -17.92 -2.77
N LYS A 11 -6.06 -17.96 -1.46
CA LYS A 11 -5.06 -17.13 -0.80
C LYS A 11 -3.64 -17.48 -1.24
N GLN A 12 -3.31 -18.77 -1.36
CA GLN A 12 -1.99 -19.22 -1.79
C GLN A 12 -1.70 -18.84 -3.25
N PHE A 13 -2.69 -18.99 -4.12
CA PHE A 13 -2.59 -18.56 -5.52
C PHE A 13 -2.26 -17.06 -5.64
N LEU A 14 -2.93 -16.20 -4.85
CA LEU A 14 -2.64 -14.77 -4.84
C LEU A 14 -1.23 -14.46 -4.32
N LYS A 15 -0.76 -15.17 -3.28
CA LYS A 15 0.61 -15.03 -2.78
C LYS A 15 1.65 -15.36 -3.85
N ASP A 16 1.45 -16.46 -4.57
CA ASP A 16 2.39 -16.90 -5.60
C ASP A 16 2.42 -15.92 -6.78
N LEU A 17 1.24 -15.42 -7.20
CA LEU A 17 1.12 -14.43 -8.26
C LEU A 17 1.82 -13.11 -7.89
N PHE A 18 1.59 -12.62 -6.67
CA PHE A 18 2.21 -11.40 -6.17
C PHE A 18 3.73 -11.56 -5.98
N SER A 19 4.19 -12.73 -5.51
CA SER A 19 5.61 -13.04 -5.41
C SER A 19 6.30 -13.07 -6.78
N GLN A 20 5.68 -13.65 -7.81
CA GLN A 20 6.23 -13.67 -9.17
C GLN A 20 6.30 -12.28 -9.79
N ALA A 21 5.38 -11.40 -9.42
CA ALA A 21 5.32 -10.03 -9.91
C ALA A 21 6.10 -9.01 -9.04
N ASN A 22 6.75 -9.45 -7.96
CA ASN A 22 7.38 -8.59 -6.95
C ASN A 22 6.43 -7.51 -6.37
N ILE A 23 5.18 -7.89 -6.11
CA ILE A 23 4.14 -7.03 -5.55
C ILE A 23 3.91 -7.44 -4.09
N GLU A 24 3.94 -6.49 -3.15
CA GLU A 24 3.42 -6.69 -1.79
C GLU A 24 2.00 -6.10 -1.73
N ALA A 25 0.99 -6.87 -1.31
CA ALA A 25 -0.40 -6.41 -1.19
C ALA A 25 -0.82 -6.34 0.29
N TYR A 26 -1.38 -5.21 0.74
CA TYR A 26 -1.94 -5.04 2.09
C TYR A 26 -3.45 -4.96 2.06
N VAL A 27 -4.12 -5.72 2.93
CA VAL A 27 -5.55 -5.60 3.31
C VAL A 27 -5.63 -6.02 4.79
N ARG A 28 -6.35 -5.31 5.68
CA ARG A 28 -6.41 -5.57 7.15
C ARG A 28 -6.71 -7.02 7.50
N VAL A 29 -7.36 -7.76 6.60
CA VAL A 29 -7.75 -9.15 6.79
C VAL A 29 -7.19 -10.00 5.64
N LEU A 30 -5.86 -10.05 5.47
CA LEU A 30 -5.06 -11.17 4.91
C LEU A 30 -3.57 -10.79 4.76
N PRO A 31 -2.65 -11.79 4.76
CA PRO A 31 -1.91 -12.40 5.89
C PRO A 31 -0.65 -11.56 6.27
N PRO A 32 0.27 -11.98 7.17
CA PRO A 32 1.34 -11.09 7.65
C PRO A 32 2.25 -10.71 6.49
N TYR A 33 2.80 -9.50 6.57
CA TYR A 33 3.98 -9.05 5.83
C TYR A 33 4.87 -10.26 5.49
N PRO A 34 5.33 -10.43 4.24
CA PRO A 34 6.27 -11.50 3.93
C PRO A 34 7.42 -11.44 4.93
N GLU A 35 7.77 -12.60 5.49
CA GLU A 35 8.83 -12.73 6.47
C GLU A 35 10.10 -12.05 5.94
N GLN A 36 10.64 -11.11 6.73
CA GLN A 36 11.93 -10.43 6.53
C GLN A 36 12.29 -10.08 5.09
N ILE A 37 11.52 -9.16 4.49
CA ILE A 37 11.94 -8.45 3.29
C ILE A 37 13.17 -7.58 3.62
N ASN A 38 14.25 -7.75 2.85
CA ASN A 38 15.45 -6.93 2.97
C ASN A 38 15.16 -5.45 2.66
N ASN A 39 15.88 -4.55 3.30
CA ASN A 39 15.85 -3.14 2.92
C ASN A 39 16.27 -2.98 1.45
N GLU A 40 15.69 -1.98 0.78
CA GLU A 40 16.01 -1.61 -0.61
C GLU A 40 15.87 -2.76 -1.62
N SER A 41 14.90 -3.65 -1.42
CA SER A 41 14.70 -4.83 -2.26
C SER A 41 13.40 -4.84 -3.05
N ILE A 42 12.44 -3.98 -2.71
CA ILE A 42 11.09 -4.00 -3.28
C ILE A 42 10.88 -2.89 -4.30
N ASP A 43 10.27 -3.22 -5.44
CA ASP A 43 9.91 -2.27 -6.49
C ASP A 43 8.52 -1.64 -6.22
N TYR A 44 7.58 -2.41 -5.69
CA TYR A 44 6.21 -1.95 -5.41
C TYR A 44 5.67 -2.45 -4.08
N VAL A 45 5.15 -1.54 -3.26
CA VAL A 45 4.27 -1.87 -2.12
C VAL A 45 2.89 -1.35 -2.48
N VAL A 46 1.89 -2.23 -2.48
CA VAL A 46 0.49 -1.93 -2.83
C VAL A 46 -0.38 -2.17 -1.60
N ALA A 47 -1.15 -1.18 -1.19
CA ALA A 47 -1.99 -1.25 0.00
C ALA A 47 -3.45 -1.01 -0.38
N ILE A 48 -4.20 -2.10 -0.51
CA ILE A 48 -5.60 -2.16 -0.96
C ILE A 48 -6.50 -1.92 0.26
N ASN A 49 -7.45 -0.98 0.15
CA ASN A 49 -8.29 -0.47 1.26
C ASN A 49 -7.53 0.07 2.49
N ALA A 50 -6.20 0.18 2.43
CA ALA A 50 -5.39 0.51 3.59
C ALA A 50 -5.65 1.94 4.09
N ALA A 51 -5.93 2.90 3.21
CA ALA A 51 -6.26 4.26 3.64
C ALA A 51 -7.54 4.28 4.50
N PHE A 52 -8.59 3.57 4.09
CA PHE A 52 -9.80 3.44 4.89
C PHE A 52 -9.53 2.70 6.21
N GLU A 53 -8.82 1.58 6.14
CA GLU A 53 -8.65 0.67 7.27
C GLU A 53 -7.70 1.18 8.36
N LEU A 54 -6.65 1.89 7.96
CA LEU A 54 -5.69 2.51 8.86
C LEU A 54 -6.26 3.77 9.52
N MET A 55 -7.16 4.48 8.84
CA MET A 55 -7.87 5.64 9.38
C MET A 55 -9.14 5.26 10.17
N ALA A 56 -9.69 4.06 9.94
CA ALA A 56 -10.86 3.57 10.67
C ALA A 56 -10.56 3.39 12.17
N THR A 57 -11.59 3.56 13.00
CA THR A 57 -11.53 3.40 14.45
C THR A 57 -10.76 2.12 14.81
N PRO A 58 -9.83 2.18 15.77
CA PRO A 58 -8.95 1.07 16.05
C PRO A 58 -9.73 -0.20 16.41
N TYR A 59 -9.56 -1.26 15.62
CA TYR A 59 -9.99 -2.59 16.00
C TYR A 59 -9.21 -2.95 17.27
N GLN A 60 -9.90 -3.20 18.38
CA GLN A 60 -9.33 -3.45 19.72
C GLN A 60 -8.71 -2.22 20.44
N GLY A 61 -9.05 -0.99 20.04
CA GLY A 61 -8.76 0.21 20.84
C GLY A 61 -7.33 0.74 20.80
N LYS A 62 -6.43 0.18 19.98
CA LYS A 62 -5.10 0.73 19.70
C LYS A 62 -5.03 1.36 18.31
N PRO A 63 -4.73 2.66 18.17
CA PRO A 63 -4.56 3.30 16.87
C PRO A 63 -3.48 2.58 16.05
N ALA A 64 -3.67 2.50 14.74
CA ALA A 64 -2.67 1.93 13.84
C ALA A 64 -1.39 2.81 13.85
N ASP A 65 -0.22 2.18 13.85
CA ASP A 65 1.06 2.88 13.72
C ASP A 65 1.34 3.24 12.26
N ILE A 66 0.60 4.23 11.75
CA ILE A 66 0.67 4.66 10.35
C ILE A 66 2.06 5.21 10.02
N GLU A 67 2.68 5.97 10.93
CA GLU A 67 4.02 6.52 10.75
C GLU A 67 5.07 5.41 10.64
N GLY A 68 4.98 4.40 11.50
CA GLY A 68 5.83 3.19 11.44
C GLY A 68 5.68 2.46 10.12
N ILE A 69 4.44 2.24 9.65
CA ILE A 69 4.17 1.57 8.36
C ILE A 69 4.81 2.32 7.19
N ILE A 70 4.63 3.65 7.13
CA ILE A 70 5.20 4.47 6.05
C ILE A 70 6.74 4.42 6.09
N THR A 71 7.32 4.50 7.29
CA THR A 71 8.77 4.46 7.49
C THR A 71 9.36 3.11 7.08
N GLU A 72 8.74 2.00 7.48
CA GLU A 72 9.19 0.66 7.12
C GLU A 72 9.00 0.39 5.62
N THR A 73 7.91 0.87 5.02
CA THR A 73 7.69 0.82 3.58
C THR A 73 8.81 1.55 2.82
N HIS A 74 9.18 2.77 3.25
CA HIS A 74 10.29 3.51 2.65
C HIS A 74 11.63 2.77 2.73
N LYS A 75 11.93 2.12 3.85
CA LYS A 75 13.16 1.32 4.01
C LYS A 75 13.24 0.14 3.05
N LYS A 76 12.12 -0.56 2.85
CA LYS A 76 12.04 -1.75 1.99
C LYS A 76 12.11 -1.42 0.50
N LEU A 77 11.56 -0.27 0.10
CA LEU A 77 11.55 0.14 -1.31
C LEU A 77 12.96 0.42 -1.82
N LYS A 78 13.25 -0.03 -3.05
CA LYS A 78 14.37 0.45 -3.86
C LYS A 78 14.20 1.93 -4.20
N ASN A 79 15.27 2.55 -4.67
CA ASN A 79 15.14 3.86 -5.34
C ASN A 79 14.23 3.72 -6.57
N ASN A 80 13.33 4.67 -6.75
CA ASN A 80 12.22 4.70 -7.69
C ASN A 80 11.15 3.62 -7.46
N GLY A 81 11.22 2.91 -6.33
CA GLY A 81 10.15 2.01 -5.91
C GLY A 81 8.91 2.77 -5.50
N SER A 82 7.73 2.21 -5.74
CA SER A 82 6.44 2.88 -5.52
C SER A 82 5.66 2.30 -4.36
N PHE A 83 5.13 3.17 -3.52
CA PHE A 83 4.08 2.88 -2.55
C PHE A 83 2.73 3.32 -3.11
N ILE A 84 1.85 2.37 -3.40
CA ILE A 84 0.54 2.58 -4.01
C ILE A 84 -0.51 2.27 -2.96
N VAL A 85 -1.43 3.19 -2.71
CA VAL A 85 -2.46 3.02 -1.66
C VAL A 85 -3.84 3.27 -2.24
N GLN A 86 -4.79 2.44 -1.83
CA GLN A 86 -6.21 2.58 -2.13
C GLN A 86 -7.00 3.01 -0.89
N GLY A 87 -7.94 3.92 -1.10
CA GLY A 87 -9.02 4.28 -0.19
C GLY A 87 -10.39 3.97 -0.80
N LEU A 88 -11.42 3.90 0.06
CA LEU A 88 -12.80 3.73 -0.40
C LEU A 88 -13.37 5.06 -0.90
N THR A 89 -12.89 6.17 -0.34
CA THR A 89 -13.28 7.54 -0.66
C THR A 89 -12.05 8.41 -0.94
N SER A 90 -12.25 9.57 -1.58
CA SER A 90 -11.17 10.56 -1.76
C SER A 90 -10.62 11.04 -0.41
N ASN A 91 -11.50 11.19 0.59
CA ASN A 91 -11.11 11.63 1.92
C ASN A 91 -10.16 10.65 2.61
N ASP A 92 -10.30 9.34 2.38
CA ASP A 92 -9.36 8.34 2.92
C ASP A 92 -7.95 8.60 2.39
N ILE A 93 -7.84 8.86 1.09
CA ILE A 93 -6.57 9.18 0.43
C ILE A 93 -6.01 10.52 0.93
N ASP A 94 -6.85 11.54 1.08
CA ASP A 94 -6.42 12.85 1.59
C ASP A 94 -5.88 12.76 3.02
N LEU A 95 -6.56 12.02 3.90
CA LEU A 95 -6.09 11.75 5.26
C LEU A 95 -4.78 10.96 5.26
N PHE A 96 -4.68 9.92 4.43
CA PHE A 96 -3.44 9.15 4.32
C PHE A 96 -2.27 10.00 3.80
N ARG A 97 -2.53 10.88 2.82
CA ARG A 97 -1.55 11.84 2.29
C ARG A 97 -0.99 12.76 3.38
N MET A 98 -1.83 13.20 4.32
CA MET A 98 -1.36 13.99 5.47
C MET A 98 -0.36 13.19 6.31
N HIS A 99 -0.62 11.91 6.57
CA HIS A 99 0.30 11.05 7.30
C HIS A 99 1.62 10.83 6.57
N VAL A 100 1.60 10.67 5.24
CA VAL A 100 2.83 10.56 4.42
C VAL A 100 3.63 11.86 4.50
N CYS A 101 2.98 13.02 4.35
CA CYS A 101 3.62 14.32 4.50
C CYS A 101 4.29 14.50 5.87
N ASP A 102 3.61 14.07 6.93
CA ASP A 102 4.15 14.14 8.29
C ASP A 102 5.34 13.20 8.48
N ALA A 103 5.27 11.97 7.97
CA ALA A 103 6.37 11.02 8.02
C ALA A 103 7.60 11.52 7.24
N ILE A 104 7.40 12.08 6.05
CA ILE A 104 8.46 12.74 5.25
C ILE A 104 9.14 13.81 6.08
N LYS A 105 8.39 14.72 6.71
CA LYS A 105 8.95 15.82 7.50
C LYS A 105 9.68 15.32 8.75
N LYS A 106 9.07 14.40 9.51
CA LYS A 106 9.62 13.93 10.79
C LYS A 106 10.81 12.99 10.64
N LYS A 107 10.77 12.08 9.66
CA LYS A 107 11.79 11.04 9.45
C LYS A 107 12.76 11.38 8.32
N LYS A 108 12.55 12.50 7.62
CA LYS A 108 13.36 12.93 6.46
C LYS A 108 13.35 11.89 5.34
N LEU A 109 12.17 11.32 5.05
CA LEU A 109 12.01 10.32 3.98
C LEU A 109 12.03 11.00 2.62
N SER A 110 12.66 10.36 1.64
CA SER A 110 12.62 10.75 0.23
C SER A 110 11.42 10.09 -0.47
N PHE A 111 10.20 10.58 -0.21
CA PHE A 111 9.00 10.19 -0.97
C PHE A 111 8.46 11.39 -1.73
N GLU A 112 8.05 11.17 -2.98
CA GLU A 112 7.36 12.16 -3.81
C GLU A 112 6.05 11.57 -4.31
N GLU A 113 4.95 12.33 -4.20
CA GLU A 113 3.66 11.88 -4.71
C GLU A 113 3.60 12.04 -6.23
N ASP A 114 3.14 10.99 -6.91
CA ASP A 114 2.86 11.01 -8.34
C ASP A 114 1.37 11.31 -8.58
N TYR A 115 1.08 12.56 -8.90
CA TYR A 115 -0.26 13.05 -9.21
C TYR A 115 -0.75 12.62 -10.61
N GLU A 116 0.13 12.18 -11.50
CA GLU A 116 -0.21 11.74 -12.85
C GLU A 116 -0.63 10.27 -12.89
N PHE A 117 -0.33 9.50 -11.83
CA PHE A 117 -0.67 8.08 -11.71
C PHE A 117 -2.13 7.77 -12.06
N LEU A 118 -3.08 8.57 -11.58
CA LEU A 118 -4.52 8.37 -11.84
C LEU A 118 -4.93 8.64 -13.29
N GLY A 119 -4.20 9.50 -14.02
CA GLY A 119 -4.45 9.79 -15.44
C GLY A 119 -4.02 8.67 -16.38
N SER A 120 -3.27 7.67 -15.88
CA SER A 120 -2.64 6.61 -16.68
C SER A 120 -3.34 5.23 -16.61
N LEU A 121 -4.45 5.11 -15.86
CA LEU A 121 -5.17 3.85 -15.61
C LEU A 121 -6.01 3.32 -16.79
N GLU A 122 -5.64 3.60 -18.04
CA GLU A 122 -6.21 2.95 -19.24
C GLU A 122 -5.60 1.55 -19.54
N GLY A 123 -4.83 0.98 -18.59
CA GLY A 123 -4.18 -0.36 -18.69
C GLY A 123 -4.89 -1.49 -17.93
N PRO A 124 -4.29 -2.70 -17.81
CA PRO A 124 -4.90 -3.90 -17.20
C PRO A 124 -5.30 -3.77 -15.72
N PHE A 125 -5.00 -2.63 -15.10
CA PHE A 125 -5.53 -2.20 -13.80
C PHE A 125 -6.92 -1.57 -13.89
N SER A 126 -7.63 -1.68 -15.03
CA SER A 126 -9.03 -1.21 -15.20
C SER A 126 -10.05 -1.84 -14.24
N PHE A 127 -9.63 -2.80 -13.40
CA PHE A 127 -10.36 -3.21 -12.19
C PHE A 127 -10.38 -2.11 -11.09
N ALA A 128 -9.63 -1.02 -11.25
CA ALA A 128 -9.58 0.17 -10.40
C ALA A 128 -10.85 1.05 -10.43
N GLY A 129 -11.96 0.56 -10.98
CA GLY A 129 -13.25 1.24 -10.96
C GLY A 129 -13.95 1.28 -9.58
N MET A 130 -13.37 0.67 -8.55
CA MET A 130 -13.88 0.73 -7.17
C MET A 130 -12.76 1.17 -6.22
N GLY A 131 -12.66 2.48 -5.96
CA GLY A 131 -11.74 3.05 -4.97
C GLY A 131 -10.86 4.17 -5.51
N TYR A 132 -10.37 5.01 -4.61
CA TYR A 132 -9.48 6.13 -4.91
C TYR A 132 -8.05 5.68 -4.66
N TRP A 133 -7.12 6.08 -5.52
CA TRP A 133 -5.73 5.62 -5.45
C TRP A 133 -4.76 6.79 -5.36
N ALA A 134 -3.64 6.57 -4.68
CA ALA A 134 -2.50 7.48 -4.68
C ALA A 134 -1.20 6.68 -4.75
N ARG A 135 -0.15 7.30 -5.30
CA ARG A 135 1.18 6.71 -5.45
C ARG A 135 2.23 7.65 -4.91
N TRP A 136 3.15 7.12 -4.11
CA TRP A 136 4.38 7.79 -3.69
C TRP A 136 5.59 7.02 -4.19
N GLU A 137 6.53 7.70 -4.82
CA GLU A 137 7.76 7.10 -5.32
C GLU A 137 8.93 7.45 -4.39
N LYS A 138 9.73 6.43 -4.02
CA LYS A 138 10.96 6.64 -3.26
C LYS A 138 12.01 7.29 -4.16
N LYS A 139 12.46 8.47 -3.79
CA LYS A 139 13.56 9.17 -4.48
C LYS A 139 14.90 8.83 -3.84
N LYS A 140 15.97 9.00 -4.63
CA LYS A 140 17.35 8.80 -4.21
C LYS A 140 17.82 9.92 -3.28
#